data_AF-A0A4R2M191-F1
#
_entry.id   AF-A0A4R2M191-F1
#
_cell.length_a   1.000
_cell.length_b   1.000
_cell.length_c   1.000
_cell.angle_alpha   90.00
_cell.angle_beta   90.00
_cell.angle_gamma   90.00
#
_symmetry.space_group_name_H-M   'P 1'
#
loop_
_entity.id
_entity.type
_entity.pdbx_description
1 polymer ?
#
loop_
_entity_poly.entity_id
_entity_poly.type
_entity_poly.pdbx_seq_one_letter_code
_entity_poly.pdbx_strand_id
1 'polypeptide(L)'
;MWPVQPAAGRFSVVDTTEGGARIAPTNPRRYEPLVALAERVDPHQLADWYRRALPLLQPAYEELGYPGQRFHARLVVVLDHLLATPAAPQPLAVRLTEVRGPQPSTRPWVRYEYADPALEQASAGRKILWRVGPENQRRLMQVLAAFRDEIRSTPR
;
A
#
# COMPACT_ATOMS: atom_id res chain seq x y z
N MET A 1 -8.95 -3.25 3.39
CA MET A 1 -8.47 -4.45 2.69
C MET A 1 -6.96 -4.54 2.87
N TRP A 2 -6.47 -5.66 3.39
CA TRP A 2 -5.04 -5.95 3.59
C TRP A 2 -4.49 -6.74 2.39
N PRO A 3 -3.17 -6.72 2.11
CA PRO A 3 -2.63 -7.42 0.95
C PRO A 3 -3.00 -8.90 0.98
N VAL A 4 -3.38 -9.44 -0.19
CA VAL A 4 -3.81 -10.83 -0.37
C VAL A 4 -2.72 -11.81 0.07
N GLN A 5 -1.45 -11.44 -0.11
CA GLN A 5 -0.29 -12.14 0.43
C GLN A 5 0.32 -11.32 1.58
N PRO A 6 0.35 -11.84 2.82
CA PRO A 6 0.94 -11.13 3.95
C PRO A 6 2.47 -11.06 3.80
N ALA A 7 3.08 -9.95 4.23
CA ALA A 7 4.53 -9.85 4.32
C ALA A 7 5.10 -10.92 5.26
N ALA A 8 6.27 -11.48 4.90
CA ALA A 8 6.92 -12.54 5.67
C ALA A 8 7.16 -12.13 7.13
N GLY A 9 7.16 -13.11 8.03
CA GLY A 9 7.32 -12.88 9.47
C GLY A 9 6.10 -12.26 10.15
N ARG A 10 6.19 -12.08 11.48
CA ARG A 10 5.12 -11.48 12.29
C ARG A 10 5.24 -9.97 12.31
N PHE A 11 4.09 -9.29 12.31
CA PHE A 11 4.05 -7.87 12.64
C PHE A 11 4.28 -7.70 14.13
N SER A 12 5.32 -6.96 14.49
CA SER A 12 5.71 -6.74 15.88
C SER A 12 5.33 -5.34 16.34
N VAL A 13 5.07 -5.19 17.64
CA VAL A 13 4.81 -3.89 18.26
C VAL A 13 5.68 -3.74 19.48
N VAL A 14 5.90 -2.49 19.90
CA VAL A 14 6.46 -2.13 21.19
C VAL A 14 5.32 -1.52 21.99
N ASP A 15 4.97 -2.15 23.11
CA ASP A 15 3.92 -1.66 24.00
C ASP A 15 4.36 -0.33 24.64
N THR A 16 3.42 0.59 24.78
CA THR A 16 3.62 1.84 25.50
C THR A 16 3.10 1.71 26.93
N THR A 17 3.68 2.48 27.85
CA THR A 17 3.27 2.54 29.26
C THR A 17 1.82 2.98 29.47
N GLU A 18 1.18 3.56 28.46
CA GLU A 18 -0.20 4.09 28.47
C GLU A 18 -1.22 3.10 27.86
N GLY A 19 -0.87 1.82 27.68
CA GLY A 19 -1.78 0.81 27.14
C GLY A 19 -1.99 0.88 25.61
N GLY A 20 -1.15 1.64 24.91
CA GLY A 20 -1.07 1.66 23.45
C GLY A 20 0.07 0.79 22.93
N ALA A 21 0.16 0.67 21.61
CA ALA A 21 1.27 -0.02 20.97
C ALA A 21 1.83 0.83 19.82
N ARG A 22 3.13 0.71 19.55
CA ARG A 22 3.80 1.38 18.43
C ARG A 22 4.39 0.34 17.50
N ILE A 23 4.38 0.62 16.20
CA ILE A 23 5.02 -0.25 15.21
C ILE A 23 6.49 -0.40 15.58
N ALA A 24 6.96 -1.65 15.78
CA ALA A 24 8.35 -1.88 16.12
C ALA A 24 9.27 -1.45 14.97
N PRO A 25 10.47 -0.89 15.26
CA PRO A 25 11.38 -0.34 14.26
C PRO A 25 11.95 -1.40 13.30
N THR A 26 11.80 -2.70 13.62
CA THR A 26 12.22 -3.82 12.77
C THR A 26 11.18 -4.21 11.72
N ASN A 27 9.91 -3.76 11.82
CA ASN A 27 8.87 -4.11 10.84
C ASN A 27 9.19 -3.75 9.39
N PRO A 28 9.80 -2.59 9.08
CA PRO A 28 10.16 -2.23 7.71
C PRO A 28 10.96 -3.31 6.97
N ARG A 29 11.80 -4.09 7.68
CA ARG A 29 12.61 -5.18 7.09
C ARG A 29 11.78 -6.26 6.40
N ARG A 30 10.54 -6.46 6.84
CA ARG A 30 9.61 -7.44 6.25
C ARG A 30 9.22 -7.11 4.82
N TYR A 31 9.38 -5.84 4.43
CA TYR A 31 8.99 -5.32 3.12
C TYR A 31 10.19 -5.12 2.20
N GLU A 32 11.42 -5.16 2.70
CA GLU A 32 12.64 -4.93 1.91
C GLU A 32 12.74 -5.80 0.65
N PRO A 33 12.43 -7.11 0.67
CA PRO A 33 12.49 -7.92 -0.55
C PRO A 33 11.50 -7.45 -1.63
N LEU A 34 10.31 -7.02 -1.22
CA LEU A 34 9.29 -6.51 -2.14
C LEU A 34 9.70 -5.16 -2.72
N VAL A 35 10.24 -4.26 -1.89
CA VAL A 35 10.72 -2.95 -2.33
C VAL A 35 11.89 -3.10 -3.29
N ALA A 36 12.85 -3.97 -2.98
CA ALA A 36 13.99 -4.27 -3.84
C ALA A 36 13.56 -4.90 -5.17
N LEU A 37 12.52 -5.74 -5.17
CA LEU A 37 11.93 -6.26 -6.40
C LEU A 37 11.33 -5.12 -7.24
N ALA A 38 10.53 -4.24 -6.62
CA ALA A 38 9.89 -3.13 -7.30
C ALA A 38 10.91 -2.17 -7.94
N GLU A 39 12.02 -1.88 -7.27
CA GLU A 39 13.10 -1.02 -7.79
C GLU A 39 13.87 -1.62 -8.98
N ARG A 40 13.86 -2.95 -9.13
CA ARG A 40 14.52 -3.61 -10.26
C ARG A 40 13.67 -3.63 -11.52
N VAL A 41 12.40 -3.25 -11.42
CA VAL A 41 11.51 -3.20 -12.58
C VAL A 41 11.83 -1.94 -13.37
N ASP A 42 12.22 -2.13 -14.63
CA ASP A 42 12.42 -1.04 -15.58
C ASP A 42 11.06 -0.35 -15.86
N PRO A 43 10.94 0.97 -15.60
CA PRO A 43 9.67 1.69 -15.77
C PRO A 43 9.13 1.67 -17.20
N HIS A 44 10.01 1.73 -18.20
CA HIS A 44 9.63 1.72 -19.61
C HIS A 44 9.09 0.34 -20.00
N GLN A 45 9.77 -0.74 -19.60
CA GLN A 45 9.29 -2.12 -19.84
C GLN A 45 7.96 -2.38 -19.13
N LEU A 46 7.77 -1.83 -17.92
CA LEU A 46 6.49 -1.93 -17.20
C LEU A 46 5.37 -1.18 -17.93
N ALA A 47 5.65 0.02 -18.45
CA ALA A 47 4.70 0.79 -19.25
C ALA A 47 4.34 0.08 -20.55
N ASP A 48 5.32 -0.51 -21.24
CA ASP A 48 5.14 -1.36 -22.42
C ASP A 48 4.20 -2.53 -22.15
N TRP A 49 4.45 -3.26 -21.06
CA TRP A 49 3.59 -4.36 -20.64
C TRP A 49 2.18 -3.88 -20.31
N TYR A 50 2.07 -2.78 -19.57
CA TYR A 50 0.80 -2.17 -19.20
C TYR A 50 -0.04 -1.80 -20.44
N ARG A 51 0.58 -1.20 -21.46
CA ARG A 51 -0.10 -0.86 -22.73
C ARG A 51 -0.66 -2.10 -23.43
N ARG A 52 0.11 -3.19 -23.48
CA ARG A 52 -0.36 -4.48 -24.04
C ARG A 52 -1.48 -5.11 -23.23
N ALA A 53 -1.50 -4.91 -21.90
CA ALA A 53 -2.53 -5.42 -21.02
C ALA A 53 -3.82 -4.57 -21.01
N LEU A 54 -3.75 -3.30 -21.40
CA LEU A 54 -4.86 -2.35 -21.31
C LEU A 54 -6.16 -2.83 -22.02
N PRO A 55 -6.12 -3.47 -23.20
CA PRO A 55 -7.31 -4.02 -23.84
C PRO A 55 -8.01 -5.12 -23.02
N LEU A 56 -7.31 -5.81 -22.12
CA LEU A 56 -7.89 -6.80 -21.20
C LEU A 56 -8.39 -6.15 -19.91
N LEU A 57 -7.69 -5.13 -19.44
CA LEU A 57 -8.03 -4.42 -18.20
C LEU A 57 -9.28 -3.53 -18.35
N GLN A 58 -9.49 -2.92 -19.51
CA GLN A 58 -10.61 -2.00 -19.73
C GLN A 58 -11.98 -2.69 -19.62
N PRO A 59 -12.27 -3.80 -20.32
CA PRO A 59 -13.55 -4.50 -20.17
C PRO A 59 -13.76 -5.03 -18.74
N ALA A 60 -12.73 -5.64 -18.14
CA ALA A 60 -12.80 -6.12 -16.76
C ALA A 60 -13.11 -5.00 -15.76
N TYR A 61 -12.63 -3.78 -16.01
CA TYR A 61 -12.96 -2.62 -15.18
C TYR A 61 -14.41 -2.18 -15.33
N GLU A 62 -14.96 -2.21 -16.55
CA GLU A 62 -16.36 -1.89 -16.81
C GLU A 62 -17.30 -2.94 -16.19
N GLU A 63 -16.94 -4.22 -16.26
CA GLU A 63 -17.67 -5.34 -15.65
C GLU A 63 -17.79 -5.22 -14.11
N LEU A 64 -16.88 -4.49 -13.45
CA LEU A 64 -16.97 -4.17 -12.02
C LEU A 64 -18.04 -3.10 -11.70
N GLY A 65 -18.84 -2.67 -12.68
CA GLY A 65 -19.91 -1.69 -12.51
C GLY A 65 -19.49 -0.24 -12.79
N TYR A 66 -18.42 -0.04 -13.57
CA TYR A 66 -17.95 1.30 -14.00
C TYR A 66 -18.10 1.51 -15.52
N PRO A 67 -19.29 1.34 -16.11
CA PRO A 67 -19.47 1.40 -17.56
C PRO A 67 -19.07 2.77 -18.12
N GLY A 68 -18.36 2.76 -19.25
CA GLY A 68 -17.89 3.99 -19.93
C GLY A 68 -16.77 4.74 -19.21
N GLN A 69 -16.30 4.27 -18.04
CA GLN A 69 -15.14 4.87 -17.36
C GLN A 69 -13.84 4.26 -17.87
N ARG A 70 -12.84 5.11 -18.11
CA ARG A 70 -11.54 4.66 -18.63
C ARG A 70 -10.64 4.19 -17.49
N PHE A 71 -10.25 2.91 -17.52
CA PHE A 71 -9.34 2.30 -16.53
C PHE A 71 -8.03 3.07 -16.43
N HIS A 72 -7.44 3.47 -17.57
CA HIS A 72 -6.19 4.25 -17.58
C HIS A 72 -6.32 5.58 -16.82
N ALA A 73 -7.43 6.31 -17.01
CA ALA A 73 -7.66 7.55 -16.29
C ALA A 73 -7.78 7.30 -14.78
N ARG A 74 -8.46 6.22 -14.39
CA ARG A 74 -8.57 5.83 -12.98
C ARG A 74 -7.21 5.45 -12.39
N LEU A 75 -6.38 4.71 -13.13
CA LEU A 75 -5.04 4.32 -12.69
C LEU A 75 -4.17 5.55 -12.42
N VAL A 76 -4.14 6.51 -13.34
CA VAL A 76 -3.38 7.76 -13.16
C VAL A 76 -3.86 8.51 -11.90
N VAL A 77 -5.17 8.65 -11.69
CA VAL A 77 -5.73 9.26 -10.47
C VAL A 77 -5.29 8.53 -9.21
N VAL A 78 -5.22 7.19 -9.23
CA VAL A 78 -4.76 6.40 -8.08
C VAL A 78 -3.27 6.61 -7.84
N LEU A 79 -2.43 6.63 -8.88
CA LEU A 79 -1.00 6.91 -8.75
C LEU A 79 -0.78 8.30 -8.15
N ASP A 80 -1.50 9.32 -8.63
CA ASP A 80 -1.46 10.69 -8.09
C ASP A 80 -1.84 10.71 -6.61
N HIS A 81 -2.92 10.00 -6.25
CA HIS A 81 -3.38 9.89 -4.86
C HIS A 81 -2.32 9.25 -3.95
N LEU A 82 -1.60 8.24 -4.44
CA LEU A 82 -0.52 7.57 -3.70
C LEU A 82 0.73 8.44 -3.60
N LEU A 83 1.10 9.14 -4.67
CA LEU A 83 2.24 10.06 -4.66
C LEU A 83 2.00 11.29 -3.78
N ALA A 84 0.74 11.69 -3.61
CA ALA A 84 0.32 12.74 -2.68
C ALA A 84 0.17 12.24 -1.22
N THR A 85 0.73 11.07 -0.86
CA THR A 85 0.68 10.57 0.51
C THR A 85 1.54 11.46 1.42
N PRO A 86 0.97 12.09 2.47
CA PRO A 86 1.74 12.92 3.38
C PRO A 86 2.70 12.08 4.22
N ALA A 87 3.75 12.70 4.74
CA ALA A 87 4.55 12.08 5.80
C ALA A 87 3.67 11.81 7.03
N ALA A 88 3.90 10.68 7.70
CA ALA A 88 3.18 10.31 8.90
C ALA A 88 4.10 10.40 10.14
N PRO A 89 3.56 10.75 11.32
CA PRO A 89 4.33 10.84 12.55
C PRO A 89 4.96 9.48 12.89
N GLN A 90 6.22 9.50 13.32
CA GLN A 90 6.98 8.31 13.71
C GLN A 90 7.35 8.36 15.19
N PRO A 91 7.31 7.21 15.91
CA PRO A 91 6.80 5.91 15.46
C PRO A 91 5.27 5.86 15.39
N LEU A 92 4.73 5.16 14.40
CA LEU A 92 3.29 5.02 14.20
C LEU A 92 2.62 4.27 15.36
N ALA A 93 1.61 4.87 15.96
CA ALA A 93 0.78 4.24 16.99
C ALA A 93 -0.26 3.33 16.35
N VAL A 94 -0.44 2.15 16.93
CA VAL A 94 -1.40 1.13 16.51
C VAL A 94 -2.18 0.58 17.70
N ARG A 95 -3.37 0.07 17.40
CA ARG A 95 -4.22 -0.64 18.36
C ARG A 95 -4.60 -1.99 17.78
N LEU A 96 -4.66 -3.00 18.64
CA LEU A 96 -5.14 -4.31 18.24
C LEU A 96 -6.67 -4.25 18.12
N THR A 97 -7.22 -4.56 16.96
CA THR A 97 -8.66 -4.65 16.78
C THR A 97 -9.21 -5.80 17.62
N GLU A 98 -10.03 -5.45 18.62
CA GLU A 98 -10.71 -6.42 19.47
C GLU A 98 -11.68 -7.26 18.63
N VAL A 99 -11.61 -8.58 18.78
CA VAL A 99 -12.64 -9.48 18.25
C VAL A 99 -13.53 -9.90 19.40
N ARG A 100 -14.75 -9.37 19.41
CA ARG A 100 -15.81 -9.79 20.32
C ARG A 100 -16.42 -11.07 19.77
N GLY A 101 -15.87 -12.21 20.18
CA GLY A 101 -16.37 -13.53 19.83
C GLY A 101 -15.84 -14.59 20.78
N PRO A 102 -16.53 -15.74 20.91
CA PRO A 102 -16.16 -16.80 21.85
C PRO A 102 -14.86 -17.52 21.46
N GLN A 103 -14.31 -17.25 20.27
CA GLN A 103 -13.16 -17.96 19.72
C GLN A 103 -11.86 -17.15 19.88
N PRO A 104 -10.79 -17.74 20.45
CA PRO A 104 -9.51 -17.06 20.61
C PRO A 104 -8.93 -16.60 19.28
N SER A 105 -8.36 -15.38 19.24
CA SER A 105 -7.67 -14.88 18.05
C SER A 105 -6.38 -15.66 17.83
N THR A 106 -6.35 -16.52 16.80
CA THR A 106 -5.17 -17.33 16.46
C THR A 106 -4.05 -16.54 15.76
N ARG A 107 -4.33 -15.29 15.35
CA ARG A 107 -3.39 -14.41 14.63
C ARG A 107 -3.58 -12.93 15.03
N PRO A 108 -3.34 -12.53 16.30
CA PRO A 108 -3.53 -11.13 16.71
C PRO A 108 -2.66 -10.15 15.90
N TRP A 109 -1.47 -10.56 15.45
CA TRP A 109 -0.53 -9.70 14.72
C TRP A 109 -1.01 -9.23 13.33
N VAL A 110 -2.10 -9.78 12.77
CA VAL A 110 -2.65 -9.30 11.48
C VAL A 110 -3.73 -8.23 11.64
N ARG A 111 -4.10 -7.87 12.89
CA ARG A 111 -5.27 -7.04 13.19
C ARG A 111 -4.90 -5.70 13.84
N TYR A 112 -3.73 -5.17 13.52
CA TYR A 112 -3.32 -3.85 14.03
C TYR A 112 -3.78 -2.74 13.08
N GLU A 113 -4.67 -1.89 13.57
CA GLU A 113 -5.10 -0.64 12.95
C GLU A 113 -4.26 0.53 13.46
N TYR A 114 -4.18 1.62 12.69
CA TYR A 114 -3.63 2.87 13.20
C TYR A 114 -4.49 3.41 14.34
N ALA A 115 -3.84 3.92 15.37
CA ALA A 115 -4.53 4.57 16.48
C ALA A 115 -5.08 5.95 16.08
N ASP A 116 -4.40 6.65 15.17
CA ASP A 116 -4.86 7.91 14.59
C ASP A 116 -6.00 7.66 13.58
N PRO A 117 -7.22 8.18 13.83
CA PRO A 117 -8.35 8.00 12.92
C PRO A 117 -8.10 8.53 11.50
N ALA A 118 -7.33 9.61 11.34
CA ALA A 118 -7.02 10.18 10.03
C ALA A 118 -6.13 9.23 9.21
N LEU A 119 -5.19 8.53 9.86
CA LEU A 119 -4.38 7.51 9.21
C LEU A 119 -5.19 6.25 8.93
N GLU A 120 -6.06 5.81 9.85
CA GLU A 120 -6.83 4.58 9.66
C GLU A 120 -7.91 4.71 8.57
N GLN A 121 -8.50 5.89 8.41
CA GLN A 121 -9.50 6.16 7.36
C GLN A 121 -8.87 6.40 5.98
N ALA A 122 -7.54 6.54 5.89
CA ALA A 122 -6.87 6.69 4.62
C ALA A 122 -7.05 5.48 3.71
N SER A 123 -6.87 5.68 2.41
CA SER A 123 -6.96 4.58 1.44
C SER A 123 -5.95 3.47 1.78
N ALA A 124 -6.30 2.23 1.44
CA ALA A 124 -5.45 1.07 1.72
C ALA A 124 -4.01 1.25 1.21
N GLY A 125 -3.83 1.89 0.04
CA GLY A 125 -2.51 2.16 -0.51
C GLY A 125 -1.69 3.14 0.34
N ARG A 126 -2.28 4.24 0.86
CA ARG A 126 -1.59 5.15 1.77
C ARG A 126 -1.22 4.47 3.09
N LYS A 127 -2.14 3.65 3.61
CA LYS A 127 -1.89 2.85 4.82
C LYS A 127 -0.70 1.91 4.63
N ILE A 128 -0.59 1.26 3.47
CA ILE A 128 0.57 0.41 3.14
C ILE A 128 1.85 1.25 3.05
N LEU A 129 1.82 2.40 2.36
CA LEU A 129 2.98 3.29 2.23
C LEU A 129 3.53 3.73 3.59
N TRP A 130 2.69 4.05 4.57
CA TRP A 130 3.17 4.34 5.91
C TRP A 130 3.68 3.10 6.64
N ARG A 131 3.05 1.94 6.42
CA ARG A 131 3.36 0.70 7.15
C ARG A 131 4.69 0.08 6.76
N VAL A 132 5.17 0.34 5.54
CA VAL A 132 6.47 -0.15 5.09
C VAL A 132 7.65 0.58 5.73
N GLY A 133 7.40 1.70 6.42
CA GLY A 133 8.41 2.56 7.04
C GLY A 133 8.93 3.65 6.09
N PRO A 134 9.49 4.74 6.63
CA PRO A 134 9.78 5.96 5.87
C PRO A 134 10.77 5.74 4.71
N GLU A 135 11.80 4.93 4.91
CA GLU A 135 12.80 4.68 3.86
C GLU A 135 12.24 3.84 2.70
N ASN A 136 11.51 2.77 3.02
CA ASN A 136 10.82 1.97 2.00
C ASN A 136 9.72 2.77 1.30
N GLN A 137 9.01 3.63 2.03
CA GLN A 137 8.01 4.53 1.46
C GLN A 137 8.65 5.43 0.40
N ARG A 138 9.76 6.10 0.74
CA ARG A 138 10.50 6.97 -0.18
C ARG A 138 10.89 6.23 -1.47
N ARG A 139 11.44 5.03 -1.32
CA ARG A 139 11.85 4.15 -2.44
C ARG A 139 10.66 3.76 -3.32
N LEU A 140 9.56 3.31 -2.72
CA LEU A 140 8.34 2.97 -3.47
C LEU A 140 7.73 4.20 -4.17
N MET A 141 7.76 5.37 -3.55
CA MET A 141 7.28 6.60 -4.18
C MET A 141 8.08 6.94 -5.45
N GLN A 142 9.39 6.70 -5.46
CA GLN A 142 10.22 6.86 -6.67
C GLN A 142 9.80 5.90 -7.79
N VAL A 143 9.57 4.62 -7.46
CA VAL A 143 9.09 3.63 -8.43
C VAL A 143 7.72 4.01 -8.99
N LEU A 144 6.78 4.42 -8.13
CA LEU A 144 5.43 4.85 -8.53
C LEU A 144 5.48 6.09 -9.42
N ALA A 145 6.35 7.05 -9.12
CA ALA A 145 6.52 8.27 -9.91
C ALA A 145 7.08 7.94 -11.30
N ALA A 146 8.15 7.14 -11.37
CA ALA A 146 8.74 6.74 -12.64
C ALA A 146 7.73 6.01 -13.54
N PHE A 147 6.97 5.05 -12.99
CA PHE A 147 5.92 4.37 -13.76
C PHE A 147 4.81 5.33 -14.22
N ARG A 148 4.37 6.24 -13.36
CA ARG A 148 3.36 7.25 -13.71
C ARG A 148 3.82 8.10 -14.89
N ASP A 149 5.06 8.56 -14.87
CA ASP A 149 5.58 9.46 -15.89
C ASP A 149 5.66 8.77 -17.26
N GLU A 150 6.06 7.50 -17.31
CA GLU A 150 6.07 6.67 -18.53
C GLU A 150 4.66 6.50 -19.15
N ILE A 151 3.66 6.23 -18.30
CA ILE A 151 2.29 6.02 -18.83
C ILE A 151 1.57 7.33 -19.17
N ARG A 152 2.07 8.49 -18.72
CA ARG A 152 1.53 9.81 -19.05
C ARG A 152 2.18 10.44 -20.28
N SER A 153 3.45 10.16 -20.54
CA SER A 153 4.22 10.71 -21.66
C SER A 153 3.84 10.08 -23.00
N THR A 154 3.11 8.97 -23.00
CA THR A 154 2.71 8.27 -24.22
C THR A 154 1.48 8.94 -24.85
N PRO A 155 1.54 9.41 -26.11
CA PRO A 155 0.38 9.88 -26.85
C PRO A 155 -0.66 8.76 -27.03
N ARG A 156 -1.94 9.14 -27.05
CA ARG A 156 -3.07 8.24 -27.36
C ARG A 156 -2.94 7.60 -28.74
#